data_AF-A0A1R3FYY0-F1
#
_entry.id   AF-A0A1R3FYY0-F1
#
_cell.length_a   1.000
_cell.length_b   1.000
_cell.length_c   1.000
_cell.angle_alpha   90.00
_cell.angle_beta   90.00
_cell.angle_gamma   90.00
#
_symmetry.space_group_name_H-M   'P 1'
#
loop_
_entity.id
_entity.type
_entity.pdbx_description
1 polymer ?
#
loop_
_entity_poly.entity_id
_entity_poly.type
_entity_poly.pdbx_seq_one_letter_code
_entity_poly.pdbx_strand_id
1 'polypeptide(L)'
;MEKEGTIYHGAGGYVSINNPTVGNGQMSCSAISIEGGGDNDFSVIRVGWMVNLLYHGDETRLYTAWGQIKNGKMHGCLNTECAGFVQTDPTIGLDMILKPYSVVRGPQYYVKLAVNRDKSTGNWWLLYGENDKPVGYWPSKLFLNLKNGAATLRWGGLVNSATPQMPIMGNGDNGELHSSHFRQIAIKYEAQTTLNGTIDVPIGVIENKCYKAGDNSYKTEFWGYSFYFGGNGGDVSQCS
;
A
#
# COMPACT_ATOMS: atom_id res chain seq x y z
N MET A 1 26.20 -6.81 17.08
CA MET A 1 26.55 -6.36 15.71
C MET A 1 25.23 -6.16 14.98
N GLU A 2 24.76 -4.92 14.91
CA GLU A 2 23.62 -4.56 14.04
C GLU A 2 24.06 -4.78 12.60
N LYS A 3 23.30 -5.55 11.83
CA LYS A 3 23.46 -5.52 10.37
C LYS A 3 23.21 -4.09 9.92
N GLU A 4 24.09 -3.54 9.08
CA GLU A 4 23.77 -2.36 8.27
C GLU A 4 22.37 -2.54 7.68
N GLY A 5 21.52 -1.51 7.82
CA GLY A 5 20.10 -1.60 7.52
C GLY A 5 19.86 -2.07 6.09
N THR A 6 19.06 -3.12 5.92
CA THR A 6 18.70 -3.67 4.61
C THR A 6 18.04 -2.59 3.75
N ILE A 7 18.57 -2.36 2.54
CA ILE A 7 18.04 -1.40 1.57
C ILE A 7 17.14 -2.12 0.57
N TYR A 8 15.93 -1.61 0.38
CA TYR A 8 14.94 -2.15 -0.55
C TYR A 8 14.81 -1.30 -1.80
N HIS A 9 14.70 -1.93 -2.96
CA HIS A 9 14.54 -1.27 -4.26
C HIS A 9 13.19 -1.53 -4.91
N GLY A 10 12.27 -2.16 -4.18
CA GLY A 10 10.90 -2.32 -4.61
C GLY A 10 10.06 -3.18 -3.69
N ALA A 11 8.75 -3.06 -3.85
CA ALA A 11 7.76 -3.84 -3.14
C ALA A 11 6.61 -4.18 -4.09
N GLY A 12 5.93 -5.29 -3.85
CA GLY A 12 4.77 -5.66 -4.64
C GLY A 12 3.91 -6.72 -3.98
N GLY A 13 2.85 -7.10 -4.68
CA GLY A 13 1.97 -8.19 -4.31
C GLY A 13 0.60 -8.04 -4.93
N TYR A 14 -0.27 -8.98 -4.60
CA TYR A 14 -1.68 -8.93 -4.96
C TYR A 14 -2.44 -8.46 -3.74
N VAL A 15 -3.33 -7.49 -3.94
CA VAL A 15 -4.24 -7.01 -2.91
C VAL A 15 -5.67 -7.35 -3.27
N SER A 16 -6.43 -7.87 -2.31
CA SER A 16 -7.86 -8.09 -2.49
C SER A 16 -8.57 -6.77 -2.76
N ILE A 17 -9.50 -6.73 -3.71
CA ILE A 17 -10.29 -5.53 -4.03
C ILE A 17 -11.54 -5.55 -3.16
N ASN A 18 -11.67 -4.61 -2.24
CA ASN A 18 -12.82 -4.50 -1.33
C ASN A 18 -13.42 -3.09 -1.43
N ASN A 19 -14.73 -2.94 -1.23
CA ASN A 19 -15.43 -1.65 -1.25
C ASN A 19 -16.05 -1.34 0.13
N PRO A 20 -15.25 -0.98 1.15
CA PRO A 20 -15.78 -0.64 2.46
C PRO A 20 -16.64 0.62 2.39
N THR A 21 -17.78 0.60 3.08
CA THR A 21 -18.60 1.81 3.26
C THR A 21 -17.86 2.77 4.20
N VAL A 22 -17.72 4.02 3.75
CA VAL A 22 -17.14 5.11 4.54
C VAL A 22 -18.13 6.26 4.64
N GLY A 23 -18.13 6.95 5.79
CA GLY A 23 -18.91 8.16 6.01
C GLY A 23 -18.20 9.43 5.53
N ASN A 24 -18.86 10.58 5.70
CA ASN A 24 -18.27 11.87 5.36
C ASN A 24 -17.02 12.15 6.21
N GLY A 25 -15.93 12.60 5.58
CA GLY A 25 -14.64 12.83 6.25
C GLY A 25 -13.91 11.55 6.67
N GLN A 26 -14.36 10.37 6.24
CA GLN A 26 -13.66 9.11 6.43
C GLN A 26 -12.99 8.62 5.14
N MET A 27 -11.92 7.86 5.31
CA MET A 27 -11.19 7.18 4.24
C MET A 27 -10.81 5.78 4.70
N SER A 28 -10.90 4.82 3.78
CA SER A 28 -10.37 3.47 3.96
C SER A 28 -9.59 3.07 2.72
N CYS A 29 -8.38 2.57 2.88
CA CYS A 29 -7.56 2.11 1.77
C CYS A 29 -6.77 0.85 2.13
N SER A 30 -6.31 0.17 1.09
CA SER A 30 -5.17 -0.75 1.16
C SER A 30 -3.95 -0.08 0.57
N ALA A 31 -2.76 -0.37 1.08
CA ALA A 31 -1.55 0.24 0.58
C ALA A 31 -0.34 -0.70 0.66
N ILE A 32 0.46 -0.67 -0.41
CA ILE A 32 1.89 -0.97 -0.38
C ILE A 32 2.62 0.35 -0.17
N SER A 33 3.43 0.44 0.89
CA SER A 33 4.19 1.64 1.23
C SER A 33 5.71 1.39 1.09
N ILE A 34 6.37 2.31 0.40
CA ILE A 34 7.82 2.40 0.26
C ILE A 34 8.27 3.58 1.13
N GLU A 35 9.05 3.34 2.18
CA GLU A 35 9.34 4.34 3.21
C GLU A 35 10.84 4.49 3.48
N GLY A 36 11.26 5.72 3.78
CA GLY A 36 12.65 6.02 4.16
C GLY A 36 12.75 7.31 4.98
N GLY A 37 13.85 7.46 5.72
CA GLY A 37 14.05 8.59 6.64
C GLY A 37 13.34 8.40 7.98
N GLY A 38 13.49 9.36 8.87
CA GLY A 38 12.82 9.41 10.18
C GLY A 38 11.80 10.53 10.26
N ASP A 39 11.30 10.83 11.46
CA ASP A 39 10.20 11.77 11.69
C ASP A 39 10.40 13.17 11.09
N ASN A 40 11.66 13.60 10.92
CA ASN A 40 12.00 14.94 10.44
C ASN A 40 12.26 15.04 8.93
N ASP A 41 12.40 13.90 8.24
CA ASP A 41 12.79 13.84 6.82
C ASP A 41 12.13 12.66 6.07
N PHE A 42 11.04 12.14 6.63
CA PHE A 42 10.29 11.00 6.14
C PHE A 42 9.90 11.14 4.66
N SER A 43 10.13 10.08 3.91
CA SER A 43 9.82 9.93 2.50
C SER A 43 8.90 8.73 2.32
N VAL A 44 7.84 8.87 1.53
CA VAL A 44 6.88 7.79 1.30
C VAL A 44 6.33 7.78 -0.12
N ILE A 45 6.16 6.58 -0.66
CA ILE A 45 5.29 6.29 -1.82
C ILE A 45 4.27 5.26 -1.35
N ARG A 46 2.99 5.47 -1.65
CA ARG A 46 1.89 4.56 -1.37
C ARG A 46 1.15 4.24 -2.65
N VAL A 47 0.84 2.97 -2.88
CA VAL A 47 0.00 2.51 -3.99
C VAL A 47 -0.97 1.45 -3.50
N GLY A 48 -2.18 1.46 -4.02
CA GLY A 48 -3.21 0.50 -3.62
C GLY A 48 -4.57 0.94 -4.10
N TRP A 49 -5.60 0.61 -3.32
CA TRP A 49 -6.95 1.09 -3.59
C TRP A 49 -7.49 1.92 -2.43
N MET A 50 -8.36 2.88 -2.70
CA MET A 50 -8.96 3.77 -1.70
C MET A 50 -10.45 3.97 -1.97
N VAL A 51 -11.22 4.10 -0.89
CA VAL A 51 -12.55 4.70 -0.87
C VAL A 51 -12.49 5.98 -0.05
N ASN A 52 -12.88 7.11 -0.64
CA ASN A 52 -12.91 8.41 0.01
C ASN A 52 -13.94 9.33 -0.66
N LEU A 53 -15.01 9.66 0.08
CA LEU A 53 -16.11 10.47 -0.44
C LEU A 53 -15.68 11.87 -0.90
N LEU A 54 -14.61 12.43 -0.32
CA LEU A 54 -14.21 13.82 -0.58
C LEU A 54 -13.56 13.99 -1.95
N TYR A 55 -12.94 12.94 -2.48
CA TYR A 55 -12.23 13.02 -3.76
C TYR A 55 -13.02 12.35 -4.89
N HIS A 56 -13.53 11.13 -4.69
CA HIS A 56 -13.94 10.29 -5.83
C HIS A 56 -15.13 9.35 -5.57
N GLY A 57 -15.92 9.61 -4.51
CA GLY A 57 -17.17 8.91 -4.20
C GLY A 57 -17.01 7.66 -3.34
N ASP A 58 -17.99 6.77 -3.42
CA ASP A 58 -18.19 5.56 -2.58
C ASP A 58 -17.68 4.27 -3.23
N GLU A 59 -16.87 4.40 -4.28
CA GLU A 59 -16.34 3.30 -5.06
C GLU A 59 -14.83 3.15 -4.86
N THR A 60 -14.38 1.91 -4.70
CA THR A 60 -12.97 1.57 -4.62
C THR A 60 -12.25 1.89 -5.92
N ARG A 61 -11.22 2.75 -5.79
CA ARG A 61 -10.43 3.23 -6.92
C ARG A 61 -8.95 2.99 -6.72
N LEU A 62 -8.24 2.74 -7.81
CA LEU A 62 -6.78 2.71 -7.81
C LEU A 62 -6.27 4.07 -7.38
N TYR A 63 -5.40 4.12 -6.39
CA TYR A 63 -4.80 5.37 -5.97
C TYR A 63 -3.30 5.24 -5.76
N THR A 64 -2.67 6.39 -5.75
CA THR A 64 -1.33 6.55 -5.23
C THR A 64 -1.20 7.84 -4.45
N ALA A 65 -0.29 7.86 -3.48
CA ALA A 65 0.15 9.09 -2.85
C ALA A 65 1.67 9.06 -2.67
N TRP A 66 2.30 10.23 -2.71
CA TRP A 66 3.70 10.38 -2.31
C TRP A 66 3.86 11.52 -1.32
N GLY A 67 4.90 11.44 -0.49
CA GLY A 67 5.21 12.42 0.54
C GLY A 67 6.70 12.53 0.81
N GLN A 68 7.14 13.73 1.20
CA GLN A 68 8.48 14.07 1.64
C GLN A 68 8.39 15.17 2.70
N ILE A 69 8.88 14.92 3.90
CA ILE A 69 9.08 15.96 4.89
C ILE A 69 10.32 16.77 4.53
N LYS A 70 10.16 18.08 4.36
CA LYS A 70 11.26 19.03 4.13
C LYS A 70 11.04 20.24 5.01
N ASN A 71 12.04 20.61 5.80
CA ASN A 71 11.98 21.74 6.73
C ASN A 71 10.75 21.67 7.67
N GLY A 72 10.46 20.47 8.20
CA GLY A 72 9.34 20.25 9.13
C GLY A 72 7.95 20.27 8.49
N LYS A 73 7.83 20.31 7.16
CA LYS A 73 6.55 20.28 6.44
C LYS A 73 6.47 19.08 5.50
N MET A 74 5.34 18.38 5.54
CA MET A 74 5.04 17.33 4.55
C MET A 74 4.69 17.97 3.20
N HIS A 75 5.49 17.68 2.19
CA HIS A 75 5.17 17.96 0.79
C HIS A 75 4.76 16.66 0.12
N GLY A 76 3.69 16.66 -0.65
CA GLY A 76 3.21 15.42 -1.26
C GLY A 76 2.05 15.66 -2.20
N CYS A 77 1.57 14.56 -2.77
CA CYS A 77 0.44 14.60 -3.67
C CYS A 77 -0.37 13.30 -3.63
N LEU A 78 -1.68 13.42 -3.80
CA LEU A 78 -2.58 12.32 -4.12
C LEU A 78 -2.72 12.25 -5.65
N ASN A 79 -2.60 11.05 -6.21
CA ASN A 79 -2.71 10.78 -7.64
C ASN A 79 -1.91 11.80 -8.48
N THR A 80 -2.62 12.50 -9.37
CA THR A 80 -2.11 13.58 -10.23
C THR A 80 -2.77 14.93 -9.92
N GLU A 81 -3.36 15.10 -8.73
CA GLU A 81 -4.00 16.36 -8.29
C GLU A 81 -3.00 17.52 -8.19
N CYS A 82 -1.72 17.20 -8.20
CA CYS A 82 -0.56 18.09 -8.14
C CYS A 82 0.65 17.41 -8.79
N ALA A 83 1.70 18.19 -9.04
CA ALA A 83 2.92 17.68 -9.67
C ALA A 83 3.64 16.66 -8.79
N GLY A 84 4.12 15.57 -9.40
CA GLY A 84 5.04 14.63 -8.77
C GLY A 84 5.02 13.24 -9.40
N PHE A 85 3.84 12.74 -9.76
CA PHE A 85 3.73 11.53 -10.57
C PHE A 85 3.74 11.89 -12.06
N VAL A 86 4.55 11.19 -12.84
CA VAL A 86 4.57 11.30 -14.30
C VAL A 86 3.91 10.05 -14.87
N GLN A 87 2.66 10.18 -15.30
CA GLN A 87 1.93 9.10 -15.96
C GLN A 87 2.47 8.91 -17.38
N THR A 88 2.80 7.67 -17.74
CA THR A 88 3.35 7.30 -19.05
C THR A 88 2.38 6.47 -19.87
N ASP A 89 1.51 5.70 -19.21
CA ASP A 89 0.49 4.90 -19.86
C ASP A 89 -0.91 5.48 -19.58
N PRO A 90 -1.60 6.03 -20.59
CA PRO A 90 -2.93 6.61 -20.41
C PRO A 90 -4.03 5.55 -20.25
N THR A 91 -3.76 4.27 -20.52
CA THR A 91 -4.76 3.20 -20.47
C THR A 91 -5.03 2.70 -19.06
N ILE A 92 -4.13 2.99 -18.11
CA ILE A 92 -4.29 2.68 -16.68
C ILE A 92 -4.37 4.01 -15.95
N GLY A 93 -5.59 4.50 -15.77
CA GLY A 93 -5.84 5.74 -15.05
C GLY A 93 -5.63 5.55 -13.55
N LEU A 94 -4.84 6.43 -12.94
CA LEU A 94 -5.02 6.69 -11.51
C LEU A 94 -6.46 7.16 -11.30
N ASP A 95 -7.05 6.79 -10.16
CA ASP A 95 -8.46 6.99 -9.84
C ASP A 95 -9.48 6.14 -10.64
N MET A 96 -9.03 5.18 -11.46
CA MET A 96 -9.96 4.26 -12.10
C MET A 96 -10.67 3.37 -11.06
N ILE A 97 -11.95 3.08 -11.30
CA ILE A 97 -12.72 2.14 -10.49
C ILE A 97 -12.14 0.73 -10.67
N LEU A 98 -11.86 0.06 -9.56
CA LEU A 98 -11.40 -1.31 -9.55
C LEU A 98 -12.57 -2.25 -9.29
N LYS A 99 -12.98 -3.02 -10.31
CA LYS A 99 -14.06 -4.01 -10.23
C LYS A 99 -13.63 -5.33 -10.90
N PRO A 100 -14.27 -6.45 -10.54
CA PRO A 100 -15.28 -6.61 -9.49
C PRO A 100 -14.70 -6.63 -8.06
N TYR A 101 -15.57 -6.49 -7.04
CA TYR A 101 -15.20 -6.51 -5.63
C TYR A 101 -15.27 -7.92 -5.03
N SER A 102 -14.35 -8.22 -4.11
CA SER A 102 -14.36 -9.44 -3.30
C SER A 102 -15.53 -9.48 -2.35
N VAL A 103 -16.13 -10.67 -2.19
CA VAL A 103 -17.26 -10.93 -1.29
C VAL A 103 -16.78 -11.77 -0.11
N VAL A 104 -17.12 -11.38 1.11
CA VAL A 104 -16.78 -12.15 2.33
C VAL A 104 -17.30 -13.59 2.18
N ARG A 105 -16.43 -14.58 2.37
CA ARG A 105 -16.73 -16.02 2.19
C ARG A 105 -17.27 -16.38 0.80
N GLY A 106 -17.00 -15.54 -0.21
CA GLY A 106 -17.41 -15.73 -1.59
C GLY A 106 -16.27 -15.50 -2.58
N PRO A 107 -16.58 -15.21 -3.86
CA PRO A 107 -15.57 -14.92 -4.87
C PRO A 107 -14.62 -13.80 -4.44
N GLN A 108 -13.32 -14.04 -4.62
CA GLN A 108 -12.27 -13.07 -4.32
C GLN A 108 -11.67 -12.55 -5.62
N TYR A 109 -11.44 -11.24 -5.67
CA TYR A 109 -10.80 -10.55 -6.77
C TYR A 109 -9.63 -9.72 -6.23
N TYR A 110 -8.62 -9.55 -7.07
CA TYR A 110 -7.36 -8.97 -6.68
C TYR A 110 -6.77 -8.13 -7.80
N VAL A 111 -5.95 -7.16 -7.41
CA VAL A 111 -5.10 -6.40 -8.31
C VAL A 111 -3.64 -6.61 -7.93
N LYS A 112 -2.81 -6.92 -8.92
CA LYS A 112 -1.36 -6.98 -8.75
C LYS A 112 -0.77 -5.57 -8.91
N LEU A 113 -0.04 -5.12 -7.90
CA LEU A 113 0.64 -3.84 -7.89
C LEU A 113 2.09 -4.04 -7.46
N ALA A 114 2.99 -3.26 -8.05
CA ALA A 114 4.36 -3.17 -7.59
C ALA A 114 4.93 -1.76 -7.77
N VAL A 115 5.89 -1.42 -6.92
CA VAL A 115 6.69 -0.20 -7.02
C VAL A 115 8.14 -0.61 -7.11
N ASN A 116 8.83 -0.22 -8.18
CA ASN A 116 10.22 -0.61 -8.42
C ASN A 116 11.09 0.62 -8.70
N ARG A 117 12.23 0.71 -8.04
CA ARG A 117 13.24 1.72 -8.36
C ARG A 117 14.00 1.30 -9.61
N ASP A 118 13.98 2.15 -10.62
CA ASP A 118 14.83 2.01 -11.79
C ASP A 118 16.29 2.30 -11.42
N LYS A 119 17.21 1.43 -11.86
CA LYS A 119 18.63 1.57 -11.54
C LYS A 119 19.28 2.72 -12.31
N SER A 120 18.83 2.98 -13.53
CA SER A 120 19.48 3.94 -14.42
C SER A 120 19.15 5.39 -14.07
N THR A 121 17.89 5.67 -13.77
CA THR A 121 17.37 7.01 -13.46
C THR A 121 17.17 7.25 -11.98
N GLY A 122 17.07 6.18 -11.17
CA GLY A 122 16.67 6.25 -9.78
C GLY A 122 15.18 6.50 -9.56
N ASN A 123 14.38 6.64 -10.62
CA ASN A 123 12.95 6.90 -10.52
C ASN A 123 12.22 5.68 -9.97
N TRP A 124 11.15 5.91 -9.21
CA TRP A 124 10.30 4.84 -8.71
C TRP A 124 9.11 4.65 -9.65
N TRP A 125 8.95 3.44 -10.19
CA TRP A 125 7.93 3.11 -11.17
C TRP A 125 6.77 2.34 -10.54
N LEU A 126 5.54 2.76 -10.84
CA LEU A 126 4.33 1.98 -10.55
C LEU A 126 4.08 0.99 -11.68
N LEU A 127 3.92 -0.27 -11.32
CA LEU A 127 3.60 -1.38 -12.21
C LEU A 127 2.23 -1.96 -11.83
N TYR A 128 1.43 -2.29 -12.84
CA TYR A 128 0.04 -2.72 -12.66
C TYR A 128 -0.26 -4.00 -13.46
N GLY A 129 -0.99 -4.92 -12.83
CA GLY A 129 -1.53 -6.13 -13.44
C GLY A 129 -0.50 -7.22 -13.67
N GLU A 130 -0.95 -8.37 -14.18
CA GLU A 130 -0.15 -9.60 -14.30
C GLU A 130 1.18 -9.41 -15.04
N ASN A 131 1.18 -8.58 -16.09
CA ASN A 131 2.34 -8.30 -16.94
C ASN A 131 3.24 -7.16 -16.42
N ASP A 132 3.02 -6.68 -15.19
CA ASP A 132 3.76 -5.59 -14.58
C ASP A 132 3.84 -4.34 -15.49
N LYS A 133 2.71 -3.95 -16.08
CA LYS A 133 2.65 -2.86 -17.06
C LYS A 133 3.03 -1.54 -16.39
N PRO A 134 4.03 -0.78 -16.91
CA PRO A 134 4.42 0.50 -16.33
C PRO A 134 3.32 1.56 -16.49
N VAL A 135 2.77 2.03 -15.37
CA VAL A 135 1.74 3.08 -15.35
C VAL A 135 2.40 4.46 -15.48
N GLY A 136 3.50 4.65 -14.76
CA GLY A 136 4.22 5.91 -14.64
C GLY A 136 5.22 5.86 -13.49
N TYR A 137 5.83 7.00 -13.18
CA TYR A 137 6.90 7.07 -12.19
C TYR A 137 6.91 8.35 -11.34
N TRP A 138 7.50 8.22 -10.16
CA TRP A 138 7.95 9.35 -9.32
C TRP A 138 9.42 9.65 -9.61
N PRO A 139 9.75 10.88 -10.06
CA PRO A 139 11.14 11.31 -10.20
C PRO A 139 11.91 11.18 -8.88
N SER A 140 13.12 10.63 -8.93
CA SER A 140 13.97 10.43 -7.75
C SER A 140 14.20 11.71 -6.93
N LYS A 141 14.25 12.86 -7.61
CA LYS A 141 14.44 14.19 -7.03
C LYS A 141 13.35 14.63 -6.05
N LEU A 142 12.18 13.98 -6.04
CA LEU A 142 11.12 14.27 -5.07
C LEU A 142 11.52 13.88 -3.65
N PHE A 143 12.40 12.90 -3.52
CA PHE A 143 12.70 12.28 -2.24
C PHE A 143 14.10 12.59 -1.77
N LEU A 144 14.27 12.78 -0.46
CA LEU A 144 15.54 12.84 0.23
C LEU A 144 15.99 11.43 0.62
N ASN A 145 15.07 10.63 1.21
CA ASN A 145 15.39 9.33 1.80
C ASN A 145 14.89 8.11 1.02
N LEU A 146 14.45 8.30 -0.24
CA LEU A 146 14.23 7.20 -1.18
C LEU A 146 15.18 7.24 -2.38
N LYS A 147 16.23 8.08 -2.34
CA LYS A 147 17.19 8.22 -3.44
C LYS A 147 17.97 6.94 -3.71
N ASN A 148 18.38 6.24 -2.65
CA ASN A 148 19.21 5.04 -2.75
C ASN A 148 18.43 3.74 -2.55
N GLY A 149 17.14 3.84 -2.23
CA GLY A 149 16.29 2.73 -1.83
C GLY A 149 15.49 3.10 -0.58
N ALA A 150 14.60 2.22 -0.18
CA ALA A 150 13.77 2.33 1.00
C ALA A 150 14.41 1.64 2.20
N ALA A 151 14.16 2.18 3.38
CA ALA A 151 14.55 1.58 4.66
C ALA A 151 13.45 0.65 5.20
N THR A 152 12.19 0.95 4.87
CA THR A 152 11.02 0.22 5.38
C THR A 152 10.03 -0.02 4.25
N LEU A 153 9.48 -1.23 4.20
CA LEU A 153 8.35 -1.59 3.35
C LEU A 153 7.15 -1.95 4.22
N ARG A 154 5.94 -1.56 3.81
CA ARG A 154 4.70 -1.91 4.53
C ARG A 154 3.61 -2.37 3.58
N TRP A 155 2.76 -3.26 4.07
CA TRP A 155 1.53 -3.71 3.43
C TRP A 155 0.42 -3.67 4.46
N GLY A 156 -0.80 -3.35 4.05
CA GLY A 156 -1.98 -3.46 4.91
C GLY A 156 -3.04 -2.43 4.58
N GLY A 157 -3.96 -2.26 5.52
CA GLY A 157 -4.98 -1.22 5.45
C GLY A 157 -4.55 0.06 6.15
N LEU A 158 -5.05 1.19 5.68
CA LEU A 158 -4.95 2.48 6.35
C LEU A 158 -6.32 3.13 6.35
N VAL A 159 -6.68 3.70 7.50
CA VAL A 159 -7.95 4.39 7.70
C VAL A 159 -7.70 5.78 8.26
N ASN A 160 -8.58 6.71 7.93
CA ASN A 160 -8.59 8.05 8.51
C ASN A 160 -10.03 8.49 8.75
N SER A 161 -10.24 9.33 9.76
CA SER A 161 -11.51 9.95 10.07
C SER A 161 -11.31 11.36 10.61
N ALA A 162 -12.13 12.30 10.13
CA ALA A 162 -12.26 13.63 10.71
C ALA A 162 -13.12 13.66 11.99
N THR A 163 -13.65 12.51 12.41
CA THR A 163 -14.49 12.38 13.61
C THR A 163 -13.94 11.26 14.52
N PRO A 164 -14.38 11.16 15.78
CA PRO A 164 -14.02 10.04 16.64
C PRO A 164 -14.47 8.66 16.12
N GLN A 165 -15.38 8.60 15.14
CA GLN A 165 -15.80 7.34 14.55
C GLN A 165 -14.81 6.91 13.46
N MET A 166 -14.16 5.78 13.64
CA MET A 166 -13.24 5.18 12.67
C MET A 166 -14.00 4.29 11.66
N PRO A 167 -13.62 4.29 10.36
CA PRO A 167 -14.34 3.56 9.31
C PRO A 167 -14.00 2.06 9.28
N ILE A 168 -14.76 1.33 8.46
CA ILE A 168 -14.44 -0.06 8.12
C ILE A 168 -13.11 -0.13 7.37
N MET A 169 -12.21 -1.03 7.77
CA MET A 169 -10.97 -1.34 7.06
C MET A 169 -11.12 -2.64 6.26
N GLY A 170 -10.70 -2.60 5.00
CA GLY A 170 -10.79 -3.77 4.12
C GLY A 170 -12.25 -4.17 3.86
N ASN A 171 -12.66 -5.32 4.38
CA ASN A 171 -14.03 -5.83 4.31
C ASN A 171 -14.73 -5.86 5.68
N GLY A 172 -14.12 -5.26 6.71
CA GLY A 172 -14.68 -5.15 8.07
C GLY A 172 -14.47 -6.37 8.96
N ASP A 173 -13.88 -7.43 8.43
CA ASP A 173 -13.59 -8.65 9.18
C ASP A 173 -12.24 -8.56 9.91
N ASN A 174 -12.04 -9.33 10.97
CA ASN A 174 -11.00 -9.11 12.00
C ASN A 174 -9.61 -9.64 11.63
N GLY A 175 -9.19 -9.51 10.37
CA GLY A 175 -7.86 -9.93 9.93
C GLY A 175 -7.63 -11.45 10.02
N GLU A 176 -8.70 -12.23 9.91
CA GLU A 176 -8.71 -13.70 9.88
C GLU A 176 -9.00 -14.22 8.46
N LEU A 177 -9.12 -15.55 8.32
CA LEU A 177 -9.50 -16.18 7.06
C LEU A 177 -10.78 -15.54 6.50
N HIS A 178 -10.76 -15.19 5.21
CA HIS A 178 -11.81 -14.44 4.47
C HIS A 178 -11.82 -12.92 4.69
N SER A 179 -10.96 -12.37 5.53
CA SER A 179 -10.73 -10.92 5.59
C SER A 179 -10.02 -10.43 4.32
N SER A 180 -9.87 -9.11 4.19
CA SER A 180 -9.03 -8.53 3.15
C SER A 180 -7.60 -9.02 3.30
N HIS A 181 -6.84 -9.12 2.21
CA HIS A 181 -5.52 -9.74 2.27
C HIS A 181 -4.57 -9.20 1.23
N PHE A 182 -3.29 -9.35 1.56
CA PHE A 182 -2.22 -9.35 0.57
C PHE A 182 -1.72 -10.77 0.38
N ARG A 183 -1.44 -11.14 -0.86
CA ARG A 183 -0.80 -12.42 -1.21
C ARG A 183 0.36 -12.22 -2.17
N GLN A 184 1.27 -13.19 -2.18
CA GLN A 184 2.51 -13.16 -2.94
C GLN A 184 3.29 -11.85 -2.73
N ILE A 185 3.53 -11.50 -1.45
CA ILE A 185 4.33 -10.33 -1.09
C ILE A 185 5.72 -10.41 -1.73
N ALA A 186 6.13 -9.32 -2.37
CA ALA A 186 7.40 -9.19 -3.07
C ALA A 186 8.23 -8.03 -2.49
N ILE A 187 9.53 -8.26 -2.25
CA ILE A 187 10.56 -7.36 -1.70
C ILE A 187 11.82 -7.30 -2.60
N LYS A 188 11.96 -6.30 -3.46
CA LYS A 188 13.11 -6.27 -4.37
C LYS A 188 14.38 -5.74 -3.67
N TYR A 189 15.49 -6.47 -3.80
CA TYR A 189 16.84 -6.02 -3.39
C TYR A 189 17.67 -5.54 -4.60
N GLU A 190 18.88 -5.01 -4.34
CA GLU A 190 19.74 -4.43 -5.38
C GLU A 190 20.19 -5.46 -6.44
N ALA A 191 20.22 -6.75 -6.10
CA ALA A 191 20.78 -7.81 -6.94
C ALA A 191 19.73 -8.59 -7.79
N GLN A 192 18.95 -7.93 -8.66
CA GLN A 192 18.11 -8.57 -9.70
C GLN A 192 17.16 -9.72 -9.26
N THR A 193 17.03 -9.99 -7.97
CA THR A 193 16.27 -11.12 -7.44
C THR A 193 14.79 -10.78 -7.49
N THR A 194 14.08 -11.43 -8.40
CA THR A 194 12.64 -11.67 -8.26
C THR A 194 12.43 -12.55 -7.02
N LEU A 195 11.48 -12.19 -6.14
CA LEU A 195 11.19 -13.01 -4.98
C LEU A 195 10.63 -14.36 -5.39
N ASN A 196 11.37 -15.40 -5.01
CA ASN A 196 10.84 -16.75 -4.86
C ASN A 196 10.39 -16.95 -3.40
N GLY A 197 9.34 -16.23 -3.01
CA GLY A 197 8.41 -16.65 -1.96
C GLY A 197 8.83 -16.55 -0.49
N THR A 198 10.11 -16.60 -0.12
CA THR A 198 10.54 -16.50 1.29
C THR A 198 10.99 -15.09 1.65
N ILE A 199 10.31 -14.49 2.63
CA ILE A 199 10.74 -13.24 3.27
C ILE A 199 11.83 -13.61 4.30
N ASP A 200 13.05 -13.13 4.08
CA ASP A 200 14.23 -13.39 4.90
C ASP A 200 14.59 -12.23 5.83
N VAL A 201 13.65 -11.30 6.02
CA VAL A 201 13.80 -10.11 6.85
C VAL A 201 12.85 -10.11 8.05
N PRO A 202 13.19 -9.41 9.14
CA PRO A 202 12.29 -9.25 10.28
C PRO A 202 10.96 -8.62 9.87
N ILE A 203 9.85 -9.16 10.36
CA ILE A 203 8.50 -8.69 10.10
C ILE A 203 7.91 -8.12 11.38
N GLY A 204 7.42 -6.88 11.31
CA GLY A 204 6.64 -6.26 12.37
C GLY A 204 5.17 -6.22 11.98
N VAL A 205 4.29 -6.59 12.90
CA VAL A 205 2.83 -6.45 12.75
C VAL A 205 2.38 -5.22 13.53
N ILE A 206 1.64 -4.33 12.87
CA ILE A 206 0.99 -3.17 13.51
C ILE A 206 -0.50 -3.44 13.53
N GLU A 207 -1.05 -3.49 14.73
CA GLU A 207 -2.47 -3.69 14.97
C GLU A 207 -2.92 -2.89 16.19
N ASN A 208 -4.23 -2.77 16.37
CA ASN A 208 -4.84 -2.20 17.55
C ASN A 208 -6.13 -2.97 17.89
N LYS A 209 -7.00 -2.45 18.76
CA LYS A 209 -8.23 -3.17 19.14
C LYS A 209 -9.29 -3.21 18.02
N CYS A 210 -9.32 -2.19 17.16
CA CYS A 210 -10.30 -2.07 16.07
C CYS A 210 -9.82 -2.71 14.76
N TYR A 211 -8.51 -2.86 14.59
CA TYR A 211 -7.90 -3.26 13.32
C TYR A 211 -6.81 -4.29 13.57
N LYS A 212 -6.96 -5.45 12.93
CA LYS A 212 -6.12 -6.63 13.14
C LYS A 212 -5.45 -7.07 11.86
N ALA A 213 -4.30 -7.74 12.03
CA ALA A 213 -3.62 -8.42 10.95
C ALA A 213 -3.14 -9.80 11.41
N GLY A 214 -3.54 -10.85 10.69
CA GLY A 214 -3.36 -12.23 11.12
C GLY A 214 -2.85 -13.16 10.03
N ASP A 215 -2.43 -14.36 10.46
CA ASP A 215 -1.98 -15.46 9.59
C ASP A 215 -0.87 -15.02 8.61
N ASN A 216 0.13 -14.34 9.16
CA ASN A 216 1.31 -13.84 8.48
C ASN A 216 2.29 -15.00 8.25
N SER A 217 2.20 -15.65 7.10
CA SER A 217 3.00 -16.84 6.81
C SER A 217 3.12 -17.10 5.31
N TYR A 218 4.14 -17.89 4.94
CA TYR A 218 4.13 -18.56 3.65
C TYR A 218 3.11 -19.71 3.68
N LYS A 219 2.21 -19.73 2.69
CA LYS A 219 1.15 -20.74 2.61
C LYS A 219 1.41 -21.75 1.50
N THR A 220 1.04 -21.39 0.27
CA THR A 220 1.17 -22.23 -0.94
C THR A 220 1.75 -21.39 -2.06
N GLU A 221 2.10 -21.97 -3.21
CA GLU A 221 2.63 -21.20 -4.36
C GLU A 221 1.67 -20.09 -4.82
N PHE A 222 0.36 -20.38 -4.88
CA PHE A 222 -0.66 -19.40 -5.24
C PHE A 222 -0.75 -18.25 -4.23
N TRP A 223 -0.63 -18.55 -2.94
CA TRP A 223 -0.74 -17.56 -1.87
C TRP A 223 0.58 -16.84 -1.58
N GLY A 224 1.72 -17.48 -1.84
CA GLY A 224 3.05 -17.04 -1.39
C GLY A 224 3.09 -16.71 0.11
N TYR A 225 3.98 -15.78 0.47
CA TYR A 225 3.86 -15.08 1.74
C TYR A 225 2.63 -14.17 1.70
N SER A 226 1.74 -14.32 2.66
CA SER A 226 0.44 -13.65 2.69
C SER A 226 -0.02 -13.40 4.12
N PHE A 227 -0.95 -12.46 4.28
CA PHE A 227 -1.61 -12.17 5.54
C PHE A 227 -3.00 -11.59 5.29
N TYR A 228 -3.84 -11.68 6.30
CA TYR A 228 -5.17 -11.08 6.34
C TYR A 228 -5.16 -9.81 7.19
N PHE A 229 -5.99 -8.84 6.84
CA PHE A 229 -6.18 -7.61 7.59
C PHE A 229 -7.62 -7.12 7.49
N GLY A 230 -8.05 -6.36 8.48
CA GLY A 230 -9.33 -5.68 8.45
C GLY A 230 -9.77 -5.24 9.83
N GLY A 231 -11.02 -4.81 9.91
CA GLY A 231 -11.67 -4.45 11.16
C GLY A 231 -12.85 -3.51 10.92
N ASN A 232 -13.84 -3.60 11.81
CA ASN A 232 -15.13 -2.93 11.60
C ASN A 232 -15.12 -1.43 11.96
N GLY A 233 -13.98 -0.91 12.44
CA GLY A 233 -13.90 0.41 13.01
C GLY A 233 -14.66 0.51 14.34
N GLY A 234 -15.01 1.73 14.73
CA GLY A 234 -15.60 1.99 16.04
C GLY A 234 -15.23 3.38 16.56
N ASP A 235 -15.64 3.67 17.79
CA ASP A 235 -15.17 4.87 18.47
C ASP A 235 -13.66 4.76 18.71
N VAL A 236 -12.90 5.79 18.37
CA VAL A 236 -11.43 5.82 18.47
C VAL A 236 -10.93 5.52 19.89
N SER A 237 -11.71 5.85 20.93
CA SER A 237 -11.38 5.53 22.32
C SER A 237 -11.38 4.03 22.62
N GLN A 238 -12.05 3.24 21.80
CA GLN A 238 -12.09 1.78 21.90
C GLN A 238 -11.00 1.09 21.07
N CYS A 239 -10.33 1.84 20.18
CA CYS A 239 -9.32 1.31 19.27
C CYS A 239 -7.91 1.27 19.88
N SER A 240 -7.67 1.97 20.99
CA SER A 240 -6.36 2.10 21.65
C SER A 240 -5.94 0.88 22.47
#